data_AF-V5FUE3-F1
#
_entry.id   AF-V5FUE3-F1
#
_cell.length_a   1.000
_cell.length_b   1.000
_cell.length_c   1.000
_cell.angle_alpha   90.00
_cell.angle_beta   90.00
_cell.angle_gamma   90.00
#
_symmetry.space_group_name_H-M   'P 1'
#
loop_
_entity.id
_entity.type
_entity.pdbx_description
1 polymer ?
#
loop_
_entity_poly.entity_id
_entity_poly.type
_entity_poly.pdbx_seq_one_letter_code
_entity_poly.pdbx_strand_id
1 'polypeptide(L)'
;DSACRCFGYMVSKKKYIYTIDDDCFVAKDPTGKDINALEQHIKNLLSPSSPFFFNTLYDPYREGADFVRGYPFSLREGVPTAVSHGLWLNIPDYDAPTQLVKPLERNTRYVDAVMTIPKGTLFPMCGMNLAFNREIIGPAMYFGLMGDGQPIGRYDDMWAGWCIKVICDHLGLGVKTGLPYIW
;
A
#
# COMPACT_ATOMS: atom_id res chain seq x y z
N ASP A 1 7.61 5.90 16.16
CA ASP A 1 8.34 6.41 15.00
C ASP A 1 7.40 6.96 13.96
N SER A 2 6.52 6.15 13.35
CA SER A 2 5.66 6.53 12.22
C SER A 2 4.87 7.84 12.33
N ALA A 3 4.45 8.25 13.53
CA ALA A 3 3.79 9.55 13.76
C ALA A 3 4.63 10.77 13.32
N CYS A 4 5.95 10.65 13.23
CA CYS A 4 6.83 11.71 12.74
C CYS A 4 6.48 12.13 11.30
N ARG A 5 5.92 11.20 10.51
CA ARG A 5 5.53 11.42 9.11
C ARG A 5 4.29 12.33 8.97
N CYS A 6 3.41 12.33 9.98
CA CYS A 6 2.13 13.04 9.96
C CYS A 6 2.28 14.55 9.72
N PHE A 7 3.31 15.18 10.32
CA PHE A 7 3.58 16.60 10.08
C PHE A 7 3.91 16.86 8.61
N GLY A 8 4.78 16.04 8.02
CA GLY A 8 5.14 16.11 6.60
C GLY A 8 3.92 15.95 5.69
N TYR A 9 3.02 15.03 6.01
CA TYR A 9 1.78 14.85 5.26
C TYR A 9 0.87 16.07 5.32
N MET A 10 0.75 16.69 6.50
CA MET A 10 -0.09 17.86 6.74
C MET A 10 0.41 19.11 5.99
N VAL A 11 1.73 19.36 5.98
CA VAL A 11 2.31 20.58 5.40
C VAL A 11 2.63 20.47 3.91
N SER A 12 2.64 19.25 3.35
CA SER A 12 2.94 19.04 1.94
C SER A 12 1.88 19.70 1.04
N LYS A 13 2.34 20.38 0.00
CA LYS A 13 1.49 20.95 -1.07
C LYS A 13 1.42 20.06 -2.32
N LYS A 14 2.14 18.93 -2.34
CA LYS A 14 2.20 18.04 -3.51
C LYS A 14 0.95 17.17 -3.57
N LYS A 15 0.46 16.86 -4.77
CA LYS A 15 -0.73 16.01 -4.97
C LYS A 15 -0.51 14.60 -4.45
N TYR A 16 0.64 14.03 -4.74
CA TYR A 16 1.03 12.70 -4.26
C TYR A 16 2.09 12.84 -3.18
N ILE A 17 1.98 12.00 -2.16
CA ILE A 17 2.97 11.80 -1.13
C ILE A 17 3.51 10.38 -1.31
N TYR A 18 4.83 10.24 -1.30
CA TYR A 18 5.52 8.97 -1.14
C TYR A 18 6.29 9.04 0.18
N THR A 19 6.15 8.00 1.00
CA THR A 19 6.83 7.86 2.28
C THR A 19 7.64 6.57 2.27
N ILE A 20 8.82 6.65 2.87
CA ILE A 20 9.76 5.55 3.00
C ILE A 20 10.49 5.66 4.34
N ASP A 21 10.89 4.52 4.90
CA ASP A 21 11.72 4.51 6.12
C ASP A 21 13.19 4.75 5.79
N ASP A 22 13.96 5.16 6.80
CA ASP A 22 15.36 5.57 6.63
C ASP A 22 16.31 4.39 6.39
N ASP A 23 15.89 3.18 6.76
CA ASP A 23 16.62 1.93 6.59
C ASP A 23 16.16 1.11 5.38
N CYS A 24 15.37 1.71 4.49
CA CYS A 24 14.86 1.06 3.28
C CYS A 24 15.78 1.29 2.06
N PHE A 25 16.03 0.22 1.30
CA PHE A 25 16.92 0.25 0.14
C PHE A 25 16.25 -0.16 -1.18
N VAL A 26 16.92 0.13 -2.29
CA VAL A 26 16.44 -0.24 -3.63
C VAL A 26 16.46 -1.76 -3.79
N ALA A 27 15.30 -2.33 -4.10
CA ALA A 27 15.16 -3.73 -4.47
C ALA A 27 15.49 -4.01 -5.93
N LYS A 28 15.75 -5.29 -6.22
CA LYS A 28 15.94 -5.80 -7.56
C LYS A 28 14.76 -6.65 -7.98
N ASP A 29 14.38 -6.53 -9.25
CA ASP A 29 13.41 -7.43 -9.87
C ASP A 29 14.04 -8.81 -10.15
N PRO A 30 13.26 -9.82 -10.58
CA PRO A 30 13.79 -11.16 -10.88
C PRO A 30 14.85 -11.20 -11.99
N THR A 31 14.99 -10.13 -12.79
CA THR A 31 16.04 -10.00 -13.82
C THR A 31 17.33 -9.38 -13.26
N GLY A 32 17.32 -8.95 -12.01
CA GLY A 32 18.45 -8.30 -11.33
C GLY A 32 18.50 -6.77 -11.51
N LYS A 33 17.50 -6.18 -12.18
CA LYS A 33 17.43 -4.74 -12.42
C LYS A 33 16.84 -4.02 -11.21
N ASP A 34 17.35 -2.83 -10.94
CA ASP A 34 16.88 -1.98 -9.85
C ASP A 34 15.42 -1.54 -10.08
N ILE A 35 14.62 -1.67 -9.02
CA ILE A 35 13.21 -1.30 -9.00
C ILE A 35 13.10 0.19 -8.72
N ASN A 36 12.42 0.90 -9.61
CA ASN A 36 12.02 2.29 -9.37
C ASN A 36 10.70 2.31 -8.58
N ALA A 37 10.81 2.29 -7.25
CA ALA A 37 9.64 2.23 -6.36
C ALA A 37 8.71 3.44 -6.55
N LEU A 38 9.27 4.65 -6.68
CA LEU A 38 8.49 5.86 -6.89
C LEU A 38 7.68 5.80 -8.20
N GLU A 39 8.29 5.37 -9.30
CA GLU A 39 7.60 5.22 -10.58
C GLU A 39 6.45 4.20 -10.49
N GLN A 40 6.68 3.06 -9.85
CA GLN A 40 5.66 2.03 -9.69
C GLN A 40 4.50 2.50 -8.80
N HIS A 41 4.79 3.18 -7.69
CA HIS A 41 3.76 3.81 -6.86
C HIS A 41 2.92 4.83 -7.64
N ILE A 42 3.57 5.69 -8.44
CA ILE A 42 2.86 6.67 -9.26
C ILE A 42 1.99 5.97 -10.32
N LYS A 43 2.47 4.90 -10.97
CA LYS A 43 1.65 4.10 -11.90
C LYS A 43 0.41 3.51 -11.22
N ASN A 44 0.55 3.01 -10.00
CA ASN A 44 -0.57 2.50 -9.21
C ASN A 44 -1.59 3.59 -8.86
N LEU A 45 -1.12 4.79 -8.48
CA LEU A 45 -1.99 5.92 -8.12
C LEU A 45 -2.68 6.55 -9.34
N LEU A 46 -2.08 6.47 -10.52
CA LEU A 46 -2.64 6.99 -11.78
C LEU A 46 -3.58 6.00 -12.47
N SER A 47 -3.50 4.71 -12.15
CA SER A 47 -4.40 3.70 -12.71
C SER A 47 -5.62 3.48 -11.80
N PRO A 48 -6.81 3.18 -12.36
CA PRO A 48 -8.00 2.93 -11.55
C PRO A 48 -7.86 1.64 -10.71
N SER A 49 -8.70 1.52 -9.70
CA SER A 49 -8.88 0.32 -8.88
C SER A 49 -10.21 -0.36 -9.19
N SER A 50 -10.30 -1.65 -8.89
CA SER A 50 -11.49 -2.47 -9.13
C SER A 50 -12.04 -3.10 -7.83
N PRO A 51 -12.49 -2.31 -6.82
CA PRO A 51 -12.76 -2.82 -5.48
C PRO A 51 -14.11 -3.56 -5.36
N PHE A 52 -15.02 -3.39 -6.31
CA PHE A 52 -16.39 -3.91 -6.22
C PHE A 52 -16.57 -5.33 -6.78
N PHE A 53 -15.62 -5.80 -7.60
CA PHE A 53 -15.61 -7.14 -8.16
C PHE A 53 -14.17 -7.58 -8.36
N PHE A 54 -13.82 -8.77 -7.87
CA PHE A 54 -12.45 -9.26 -7.94
C PHE A 54 -12.15 -9.81 -9.34
N ASN A 55 -11.17 -9.22 -10.03
CA ASN A 55 -10.65 -9.75 -11.29
C ASN A 55 -9.63 -10.86 -10.99
N THR A 56 -9.88 -12.08 -11.46
CA THR A 56 -9.02 -13.23 -11.16
C THR A 56 -7.67 -13.20 -11.89
N LEU A 57 -7.52 -12.32 -12.88
CA LEU A 57 -6.24 -11.99 -13.52
C LEU A 57 -5.56 -10.77 -12.86
N TYR A 58 -5.85 -10.52 -11.58
CA TYR A 58 -5.29 -9.42 -10.79
C TYR A 58 -5.63 -8.03 -11.38
N ASP A 59 -4.78 -7.02 -11.15
CA ASP A 59 -5.02 -5.64 -11.60
C ASP A 59 -5.08 -5.53 -13.15
N PRO A 60 -6.26 -5.26 -13.74
CA PRO A 60 -6.46 -5.26 -15.19
C PRO A 60 -5.82 -4.05 -15.90
N TYR A 61 -5.34 -3.05 -15.15
CA TYR A 61 -4.71 -1.86 -15.72
C TYR A 61 -3.18 -2.00 -15.88
N ARG A 62 -2.64 -3.17 -15.54
CA ARG A 62 -1.22 -3.49 -15.76
C ARG A 62 -0.99 -4.08 -17.15
N GLU A 63 0.21 -3.84 -17.67
CA GLU A 63 0.66 -4.50 -18.90
C GLU A 63 0.57 -6.02 -18.77
N GLY A 64 -0.01 -6.68 -19.77
CA GLY A 64 -0.20 -8.13 -19.79
C GLY A 64 -1.42 -8.65 -19.01
N ALA A 65 -2.21 -7.77 -18.39
CA ALA A 65 -3.47 -8.13 -17.72
C ALA A 65 -4.69 -7.46 -18.40
N ASP A 66 -5.87 -8.04 -18.19
CA ASP A 66 -7.16 -7.48 -18.65
C ASP A 66 -8.30 -8.03 -17.76
N PHE A 67 -9.50 -7.51 -17.96
CA PHE A 67 -10.73 -8.04 -17.37
C PHE A 67 -11.08 -9.41 -17.95
N VAL A 68 -11.20 -10.40 -17.06
CA VAL A 68 -11.59 -11.75 -17.48
C VAL A 68 -13.08 -11.85 -17.83
N ARG A 69 -13.44 -12.90 -18.58
CA ARG A 69 -14.84 -13.26 -18.83
C ARG A 69 -15.60 -13.39 -17.50
N GLY A 70 -16.78 -12.76 -17.44
CA GLY A 70 -17.62 -12.70 -16.26
C GLY A 70 -17.45 -11.43 -15.43
N TYR A 71 -16.41 -10.63 -15.68
CA TYR A 71 -16.28 -9.31 -15.08
C TYR A 71 -17.32 -8.33 -15.66
N PRO A 72 -18.19 -7.71 -14.83
CA PRO A 72 -19.24 -6.82 -15.31
C PRO A 72 -18.70 -5.64 -16.13
N PHE A 73 -19.22 -5.44 -17.34
CA PHE A 73 -18.78 -4.35 -18.22
C PHE A 73 -18.95 -2.97 -17.58
N SER A 74 -20.02 -2.77 -16.83
CA SER A 74 -20.31 -1.51 -16.12
C SER A 74 -19.32 -1.15 -15.02
N LEU A 75 -18.47 -2.10 -14.59
CA LEU A 75 -17.47 -1.88 -13.55
C LEU A 75 -16.04 -1.74 -14.10
N ARG A 76 -15.85 -1.82 -15.43
CA ARG A 76 -14.52 -1.86 -16.06
C ARG A 76 -13.77 -0.53 -16.09
N GLU A 77 -14.46 0.59 -15.86
CA GLU A 77 -13.81 1.90 -15.72
C GLU A 77 -13.11 2.03 -14.35
N GLY A 78 -13.48 1.19 -13.39
CA GLY A 78 -12.94 1.21 -12.03
C GLY A 78 -13.26 2.50 -11.27
N VAL A 79 -12.48 2.76 -10.23
CA VAL A 79 -12.57 3.95 -9.40
C VAL A 79 -11.20 4.58 -9.18
N PRO A 80 -11.10 5.87 -8.81
CA PRO A 80 -9.82 6.49 -8.50
C PRO A 80 -9.06 5.77 -7.39
N THR A 81 -7.76 5.55 -7.58
CA THR A 81 -6.88 4.96 -6.57
C THR A 81 -6.40 6.04 -5.60
N ALA A 82 -6.71 5.87 -4.32
CA ALA A 82 -6.32 6.80 -3.27
C ALA A 82 -4.97 6.46 -2.64
N VAL A 83 -4.65 5.16 -2.53
CA VAL A 83 -3.46 4.65 -1.83
C VAL A 83 -2.82 3.52 -2.64
N SER A 84 -1.50 3.55 -2.72
CA SER A 84 -0.64 2.47 -3.20
C SER A 84 0.25 2.01 -2.06
N HIS A 85 0.01 0.79 -1.58
CA HIS A 85 0.82 0.12 -0.57
C HIS A 85 1.82 -0.82 -1.25
N GLY A 86 3.11 -0.57 -1.04
CA GLY A 86 4.19 -1.42 -1.54
C GLY A 86 4.53 -2.51 -0.53
N LEU A 87 5.35 -3.45 -0.96
CA LEU A 87 5.85 -4.56 -0.15
C LEU A 87 7.38 -4.45 -0.02
N TRP A 88 7.98 -5.46 0.59
CA TRP A 88 9.41 -5.49 0.87
C TRP A 88 9.95 -6.91 0.72
N LEU A 89 11.22 -7.01 0.36
CA LEU A 89 12.01 -8.23 0.38
C LEU A 89 12.81 -8.25 1.70
N ASN A 90 13.58 -9.32 1.93
CA ASN A 90 14.41 -9.47 3.12
C ASN A 90 13.65 -9.71 4.43
N ILE A 91 13.28 -8.66 5.18
CA ILE A 91 12.73 -8.80 6.52
C ILE A 91 11.22 -8.63 6.45
N PRO A 92 10.42 -9.70 6.60
CA PRO A 92 8.97 -9.58 6.66
C PRO A 92 8.53 -8.61 7.78
N ASP A 93 7.45 -7.84 7.57
CA ASP A 93 6.85 -6.98 8.60
C ASP A 93 6.03 -7.86 9.54
N TYR A 94 6.75 -8.55 10.41
CA TYR A 94 6.19 -9.43 11.42
C TYR A 94 6.02 -8.69 12.73
N ASP A 95 5.00 -9.08 13.49
CA ASP A 95 4.92 -8.70 14.90
C ASP A 95 6.16 -9.18 15.66
N ALA A 96 6.52 -8.44 16.72
CA ALA A 96 7.75 -8.70 17.46
C ALA A 96 7.88 -10.15 17.97
N PRO A 97 6.83 -10.79 18.52
CA PRO A 97 6.85 -12.22 18.85
C PRO A 97 7.18 -13.12 17.66
N THR A 98 6.54 -12.94 16.51
CA THR A 98 6.81 -13.72 15.31
C THR A 98 8.25 -13.52 14.82
N GLN A 99 8.75 -12.29 14.83
CA GLN A 99 10.14 -11.99 14.48
C GLN A 99 11.14 -12.66 15.43
N LEU A 100 10.82 -12.75 16.73
CA LEU A 100 11.65 -13.39 17.74
C LEU A 100 11.78 -14.90 17.52
N VAL A 101 10.71 -15.58 17.11
CA VAL A 101 10.74 -17.04 16.85
C VAL A 101 11.22 -17.39 15.44
N LYS A 102 11.28 -16.41 14.53
CA LYS A 102 11.74 -16.60 13.15
C LYS A 102 12.87 -15.64 12.73
N PRO A 103 13.97 -15.52 13.50
CA PRO A 103 14.99 -14.48 13.28
C PRO A 103 15.75 -14.62 11.96
N LEU A 104 15.79 -15.83 11.39
CA LEU A 104 16.48 -16.14 10.14
C LEU A 104 15.54 -16.16 8.93
N GLU A 105 14.23 -16.03 9.11
CA GLU A 105 13.31 -16.04 7.98
C GLU A 105 13.52 -14.79 7.13
N ARG A 106 13.50 -14.97 5.81
CA ARG A 106 13.64 -13.89 4.84
C ARG A 106 12.59 -13.97 3.76
N ASN A 107 11.99 -12.83 3.40
CA ASN A 107 11.13 -12.74 2.23
C ASN A 107 11.98 -12.63 0.96
N THR A 108 12.21 -13.75 0.30
CA THR A 108 12.87 -13.81 -1.01
C THR A 108 11.88 -13.92 -2.16
N ARG A 109 10.57 -13.97 -1.86
CA ARG A 109 9.52 -14.22 -2.85
C ARG A 109 9.04 -12.90 -3.46
N TYR A 110 9.59 -12.57 -4.62
CA TYR A 110 9.05 -11.54 -5.48
C TYR A 110 7.80 -12.05 -6.19
N VAL A 111 6.68 -11.34 -6.03
CA VAL A 111 5.45 -11.61 -6.78
C VAL A 111 5.18 -10.42 -7.68
N ASP A 112 5.27 -10.61 -8.99
CA ASP A 112 4.97 -9.56 -9.97
C ASP A 112 3.46 -9.33 -10.10
N ALA A 113 2.86 -8.74 -9.09
CA ALA A 113 1.43 -8.46 -9.06
C ALA A 113 1.13 -7.15 -8.35
N VAL A 114 0.09 -6.48 -8.84
CA VAL A 114 -0.64 -5.44 -8.10
C VAL A 114 -2.07 -5.94 -7.96
N MET A 115 -2.69 -5.67 -6.83
CA MET A 115 -4.06 -6.06 -6.54
C MET A 115 -4.80 -4.90 -5.89
N THR A 116 -6.07 -4.74 -6.23
CA THR A 116 -6.97 -3.84 -5.48
C THR A 116 -7.44 -4.58 -4.22
N ILE A 117 -7.36 -3.93 -3.06
CA ILE A 117 -7.98 -4.43 -1.83
C ILE A 117 -9.52 -4.34 -2.00
N PRO A 118 -10.28 -5.44 -1.88
CA PRO A 118 -11.72 -5.43 -2.08
C PRO A 118 -12.46 -4.50 -1.12
N LYS A 119 -13.62 -3.98 -1.55
CA LYS A 119 -14.52 -3.22 -0.67
C LYS A 119 -14.97 -4.07 0.51
N GLY A 120 -14.97 -3.48 1.72
CA GLY A 120 -15.37 -4.16 2.95
C GLY A 120 -14.29 -5.07 3.55
N THR A 121 -13.07 -5.05 3.00
CA THR A 121 -11.93 -5.83 3.51
C THR A 121 -10.85 -4.90 4.05
N LEU A 122 -10.42 -5.14 5.29
CA LEU A 122 -9.27 -4.49 5.90
C LEU A 122 -7.98 -5.19 5.47
N PHE A 123 -6.85 -4.50 5.60
CA PHE A 123 -5.53 -5.04 5.29
C PHE A 123 -4.50 -4.54 6.31
N PRO A 124 -3.42 -5.30 6.59
CA PRO A 124 -2.32 -4.83 7.42
C PRO A 124 -1.47 -3.86 6.57
N MET A 125 -1.68 -2.57 6.75
CA MET A 125 -0.90 -1.55 6.06
C MET A 125 0.38 -1.27 6.83
N CYS A 126 1.51 -1.32 6.14
CA CYS A 126 2.80 -0.87 6.63
C CYS A 126 3.10 0.54 6.09
N GLY A 127 3.62 1.42 6.95
CA GLY A 127 4.00 2.78 6.57
C GLY A 127 5.33 2.92 5.81
N MET A 128 6.13 1.86 5.76
CA MET A 128 7.52 1.87 5.25
C MET A 128 7.65 2.02 3.73
N ASN A 129 6.63 1.61 2.97
CA ASN A 129 6.64 1.68 1.50
C ASN A 129 5.25 2.07 1.01
N LEU A 130 4.91 3.35 1.10
CA LEU A 130 3.53 3.80 0.93
C LEU A 130 3.47 5.08 0.12
N ALA A 131 2.52 5.15 -0.80
CA ALA A 131 2.20 6.38 -1.51
C ALA A 131 0.69 6.62 -1.51
N PHE A 132 0.26 7.88 -1.48
CA PHE A 132 -1.15 8.23 -1.51
C PHE A 132 -1.41 9.57 -2.17
N ASN A 133 -2.65 9.75 -2.63
CA ASN A 133 -3.15 11.01 -3.15
C ASN A 133 -3.62 11.90 -1.99
N ARG A 134 -2.84 12.94 -1.69
CA ARG A 134 -3.11 13.92 -0.63
C ARG A 134 -4.38 14.73 -0.88
N GLU A 135 -4.77 14.96 -2.13
CA GLU A 135 -6.01 15.68 -2.43
C GLU A 135 -7.26 14.86 -2.09
N ILE A 136 -7.12 13.53 -2.00
CA ILE A 136 -8.21 12.61 -1.68
C ILE A 136 -8.22 12.26 -0.19
N ILE A 137 -7.10 11.75 0.32
CA ILE A 137 -6.98 11.27 1.71
C ILE A 137 -6.46 12.38 2.63
N GLY A 138 -5.42 13.08 2.18
CA GLY A 138 -4.85 14.22 2.88
C GLY A 138 -4.57 13.93 4.36
N PRO A 139 -5.02 14.81 5.28
CA PRO A 139 -4.82 14.65 6.72
C PRO A 139 -5.45 13.39 7.34
N ALA A 140 -6.34 12.68 6.64
CA ALA A 140 -6.91 11.44 7.14
C ALA A 140 -5.89 10.29 7.16
N MET A 141 -4.77 10.42 6.43
CA MET A 141 -3.61 9.54 6.59
C MET A 141 -2.86 9.96 7.85
N TYR A 142 -3.31 9.46 9.00
CA TYR A 142 -2.78 9.80 10.31
C TYR A 142 -2.33 8.56 11.08
N PHE A 143 -1.04 8.51 11.40
CA PHE A 143 -0.43 7.49 12.22
C PHE A 143 -0.57 7.91 13.69
N GLY A 144 -1.15 7.02 14.49
CA GLY A 144 -1.31 7.20 15.93
C GLY A 144 0.03 7.41 16.64
N LEU A 145 0.00 8.03 17.82
CA LEU A 145 1.20 8.17 18.64
C LEU A 145 1.68 6.80 19.11
N MET A 146 2.98 6.57 18.99
CA MET A 146 3.65 5.41 19.59
C MET A 146 4.27 5.80 20.93
N GLY A 147 4.42 4.83 21.83
CA GLY A 147 5.13 4.99 23.10
C GLY A 147 4.38 4.38 24.27
N ASP A 148 5.02 4.41 25.44
CA ASP A 148 4.40 3.94 26.68
C ASP A 148 3.12 4.74 26.98
N GLY A 149 2.07 4.03 27.42
CA GLY A 149 0.75 4.61 27.68
C GLY A 149 -0.09 5.00 26.45
N GLN A 150 0.39 4.79 25.21
CA GLN A 150 -0.41 5.06 24.01
C GLN A 150 -1.34 3.87 23.67
N PRO A 151 -2.62 4.12 23.34
CA PRO A 151 -3.62 3.06 23.20
C PRO A 151 -3.42 2.16 21.98
N ILE A 152 -2.71 2.64 20.96
CA ILE A 152 -2.50 1.93 19.69
C ILE A 152 -1.09 1.29 19.63
N GLY A 153 -0.14 1.78 20.42
CA GLY A 153 1.20 1.19 20.53
C GLY A 153 1.89 1.01 19.17
N ARG A 154 2.32 -0.22 18.84
CA ARG A 154 3.00 -0.61 17.59
C ARG A 154 2.03 -0.96 16.44
N TYR A 155 0.76 -0.56 16.53
CA TYR A 155 -0.29 -0.82 15.53
C TYR A 155 -0.77 0.45 14.81
N ASP A 156 0.00 1.53 14.89
CA ASP A 156 -0.42 2.85 14.45
C ASP A 156 -0.56 2.98 12.94
N ASP A 157 0.30 2.32 12.17
CA ASP A 157 0.20 2.22 10.72
C ASP A 157 -0.91 1.26 10.27
N MET A 158 -1.06 0.09 10.91
CA MET A 158 -2.23 -0.76 10.67
C MET A 158 -3.54 -0.02 10.94
N TRP A 159 -3.64 0.69 12.07
CA TRP A 159 -4.82 1.46 12.43
C TRP A 159 -5.10 2.57 11.42
N ALA A 160 -4.08 3.33 11.01
CA ALA A 160 -4.19 4.30 9.93
C ALA A 160 -4.71 3.64 8.66
N GLY A 161 -4.13 2.49 8.28
CA GLY A 161 -4.54 1.62 7.18
C GLY A 161 -6.02 1.23 7.23
N TRP A 162 -6.53 0.87 8.40
CA TRP A 162 -7.94 0.49 8.55
C TRP A 162 -8.85 1.71 8.44
N CYS A 163 -8.48 2.83 9.07
CA CYS A 163 -9.22 4.08 8.97
C CYS A 163 -9.32 4.55 7.52
N ILE A 164 -8.20 4.62 6.78
CA ILE A 164 -8.25 5.09 5.39
C ILE A 164 -9.02 4.10 4.51
N LYS A 165 -8.97 2.81 4.81
CA LYS A 165 -9.68 1.80 4.01
C LYS A 165 -11.19 1.95 4.17
N VAL A 166 -11.67 2.16 5.38
CA VAL A 166 -13.09 2.43 5.66
C VAL A 166 -13.55 3.72 4.97
N ILE A 167 -12.73 4.78 5.01
CA ILE A 167 -13.02 6.04 4.31
C ILE A 167 -13.07 5.83 2.80
N CYS A 168 -12.09 5.14 2.21
CA CYS A 168 -12.07 4.81 0.79
C CYS A 168 -13.32 4.03 0.37
N ASP A 169 -13.72 3.03 1.14
CA ASP A 169 -14.91 2.21 0.83
C ASP A 169 -16.21 3.01 0.89
N HIS A 170 -16.29 3.96 1.82
CA HIS A 170 -17.42 4.88 1.95
C HIS A 170 -17.50 5.84 0.76
N LEU A 171 -16.37 6.39 0.33
CA LEU A 171 -16.28 7.36 -0.77
C LEU A 171 -16.23 6.71 -2.17
N GLY A 172 -16.17 5.38 -2.25
CA GLY A 172 -16.06 4.66 -3.53
C GLY A 172 -14.69 4.79 -4.17
N LEU A 173 -13.62 4.80 -3.37
CA LEU A 173 -12.22 4.93 -3.78
C LEU A 173 -11.47 3.60 -3.66
N GLY A 174 -10.36 3.50 -4.39
CA GLY A 174 -9.50 2.33 -4.44
C GLY A 174 -8.28 2.38 -3.54
N VAL A 175 -7.84 1.21 -3.10
CA VAL A 175 -6.54 0.98 -2.46
C VAL A 175 -5.86 -0.18 -3.18
N LYS A 176 -4.61 -0.01 -3.61
CA LYS A 176 -3.81 -1.06 -4.25
C LYS A 176 -2.69 -1.54 -3.32
N THR A 177 -2.35 -2.82 -3.42
CA THR A 177 -1.20 -3.44 -2.75
C THR A 177 -0.40 -4.31 -3.74
N GLY A 178 0.86 -4.60 -3.43
CA GLY A 178 1.73 -5.44 -4.25
C GLY A 178 3.01 -4.69 -4.60
N LEU A 179 3.30 -4.57 -5.90
CA LEU A 179 4.39 -3.70 -6.34
C LEU A 179 4.17 -2.24 -5.88
N PRO A 180 5.24 -1.49 -5.54
CA PRO A 180 6.65 -1.90 -5.60
C PRO A 180 7.16 -2.70 -4.41
N TYR A 181 8.29 -3.37 -4.60
CA TYR A 181 9.11 -3.91 -3.52
C TYR A 181 10.29 -2.98 -3.21
N ILE A 182 10.67 -2.91 -1.92
CA ILE A 182 11.93 -2.32 -1.41
C ILE A 182 12.69 -3.38 -0.58
N TRP A 183 13.94 -3.09 -0.16
CA TRP A 183 14.70 -3.91 0.81
C TRP A 183 14.66 -3.32 2.21
#